data_AF-A0A327NZ28-F1
#
_entry.id   AF-A0A327NZ28-F1
#
_cell.length_a   1.000
_cell.length_b   1.000
_cell.length_c   1.000
_cell.angle_alpha   90.00
_cell.angle_beta   90.00
_cell.angle_gamma   90.00
#
_symmetry.space_group_name_H-M   'P 1'
#
loop_
_entity.id
_entity.type
_entity.pdbx_description
1 polymer ?
#
loop_
_entity_poly.entity_id
_entity_poly.type
_entity_poly.pdbx_seq_one_letter_code
_entity_poly.pdbx_strand_id
1 'polypeptide(L)'
;MIPPHRKAALAKSRKGKLLFAQRAQAIGQIAATDRASWKRSVGYHQRRKAEVNMFRDKTGFGERIRGRKLVNQRTEVGLNGKLLNCFAQPGLPQSHLIVPK
;
A
#
# COMPACT_ATOMS: atom_id res chain seq x y z
N MET A 1 -7.24 0.17 3.84
CA MET A 1 -8.28 1.23 3.89
C MET A 1 -8.46 1.87 2.52
N ILE A 2 -9.69 2.08 2.04
CA ILE A 2 -9.98 2.75 0.76
C ILE A 2 -10.36 4.21 1.04
N PRO A 3 -9.63 5.21 0.52
CA PRO A 3 -9.96 6.61 0.72
C PRO A 3 -11.38 6.94 0.25
N PRO A 4 -12.21 7.62 1.06
CA PRO A 4 -13.52 8.06 0.63
C PRO A 4 -13.41 9.06 -0.53
N HIS A 5 -14.39 9.12 -1.43
CA HIS A 5 -14.42 10.10 -2.53
C HIS A 5 -14.37 11.56 -2.00
N ARG A 6 -13.93 12.54 -2.82
CA ARG A 6 -13.83 13.95 -2.39
C ARG A 6 -15.17 14.52 -1.94
N LYS A 7 -16.25 14.11 -2.61
CA LYS A 7 -17.63 14.48 -2.28
C LYS A 7 -18.33 13.47 -1.34
N ALA A 8 -17.57 12.70 -0.58
CA ALA A 8 -18.14 11.67 0.28
C ALA A 8 -18.90 12.32 1.46
N ALA A 9 -20.20 12.06 1.54
CA ALA A 9 -21.03 12.45 2.67
C ALA A 9 -21.21 11.29 3.68
N LEU A 10 -21.55 11.65 4.91
CA LEU A 10 -21.94 10.70 5.95
C LEU A 10 -23.23 9.97 5.55
N ALA A 11 -23.23 8.65 5.68
CA ALA A 11 -24.42 7.84 5.43
C ALA A 11 -25.00 7.36 6.77
N LYS A 12 -26.28 7.63 6.99
CA LYS A 12 -27.03 7.26 8.21
C LYS A 12 -28.15 6.29 7.87
N SER A 13 -28.41 5.35 8.77
CA SER A 13 -29.59 4.48 8.77
C SER A 13 -30.84 5.30 9.10
N ARG A 14 -32.02 4.75 8.85
CA ARG A 14 -33.32 5.33 9.27
C ARG A 14 -33.37 5.62 10.77
N LYS A 15 -32.63 4.86 11.58
CA LYS A 15 -32.47 5.07 13.04
C LYS A 15 -31.36 6.05 13.42
N GLY A 16 -30.83 6.83 12.47
CA GLY A 16 -29.78 7.83 12.71
C GLY A 16 -28.34 7.29 12.86
N LYS A 17 -28.14 5.98 13.00
CA LYS A 17 -26.82 5.34 13.14
C LYS A 17 -25.99 5.45 11.85
N LEU A 18 -24.70 5.78 11.97
CA LEU A 18 -23.77 5.78 10.83
C LEU A 18 -23.63 4.36 10.26
N LEU A 19 -23.90 4.22 8.96
CA LEU A 19 -23.87 2.92 8.26
C LEU A 19 -22.43 2.41 8.05
N PHE A 20 -21.49 3.33 7.81
CA PHE A 20 -20.10 3.01 7.52
C PHE A 20 -19.17 3.72 8.50
N ALA A 21 -19.01 3.16 9.70
CA ALA A 21 -18.26 3.80 10.79
C ALA A 21 -16.82 4.18 10.40
N GLN A 22 -16.06 3.25 9.79
CA GLN A 22 -14.69 3.52 9.34
C GLN A 22 -14.62 4.62 8.27
N ARG A 23 -15.58 4.64 7.34
CA ARG A 23 -15.67 5.68 6.29
C ARG A 23 -16.05 7.03 6.88
N ALA A 24 -16.98 7.06 7.83
CA ALA A 24 -17.38 8.27 8.52
C ALA A 24 -16.23 8.87 9.33
N GLN A 25 -15.48 8.03 10.05
CA GLN A 25 -14.26 8.44 10.75
C GLN A 25 -13.23 9.01 9.79
N ALA A 26 -13.01 8.37 8.64
CA ALA A 26 -12.11 8.89 7.60
C ALA A 26 -12.56 10.25 7.07
N ILE A 27 -13.85 10.44 6.80
CA ILE A 27 -14.40 11.72 6.34
C ILE A 27 -14.13 12.82 7.39
N GLY A 28 -14.38 12.52 8.67
CA GLY A 28 -14.11 13.45 9.77
C GLY A 28 -12.62 13.81 9.90
N GLN A 29 -11.73 12.83 9.85
CA GLN A 29 -10.28 13.05 9.93
C GLN A 29 -9.75 13.86 8.74
N ILE A 30 -10.26 13.60 7.53
CA ILE A 30 -9.91 14.36 6.33
C ILE A 30 -10.39 15.80 6.42
N ALA A 31 -11.57 16.04 7.01
CA ALA A 31 -12.11 17.38 7.21
C ALA A 31 -11.35 18.18 8.29
N ALA A 32 -10.87 17.51 9.34
CA ALA A 32 -10.10 18.12 10.43
C ALA A 32 -8.63 18.40 10.07
N THR A 33 -8.08 17.69 9.09
CA THR A 33 -6.71 17.87 8.61
C THR A 33 -6.75 18.22 7.12
N ASP A 34 -6.22 17.34 6.29
CA ASP A 34 -6.35 17.39 4.84
C ASP A 34 -6.22 15.97 4.28
N ARG A 35 -6.64 15.79 3.03
CA ARG A 35 -6.66 14.46 2.39
C ARG A 35 -5.26 13.85 2.22
N ALA A 36 -4.23 14.66 2.00
CA ALA A 36 -2.88 14.17 1.77
C ALA A 36 -2.22 13.73 3.09
N SER A 37 -2.34 14.54 4.14
CA SER A 37 -1.85 14.20 5.48
C SER A 37 -2.58 12.99 6.05
N TRP A 38 -3.89 12.90 5.86
CA TRP A 38 -4.67 11.72 6.23
C TRP A 38 -4.21 10.45 5.49
N LYS A 39 -3.97 10.51 4.17
CA LYS A 39 -3.44 9.37 3.41
C LYS A 39 -2.08 8.90 3.95
N ARG A 40 -1.22 9.83 4.37
CA ARG A 40 0.07 9.52 4.98
C ARG A 40 -0.10 8.87 6.35
N SER A 41 -0.96 9.42 7.21
CA SER A 41 -1.17 8.90 8.57
C SER A 41 -1.74 7.49 8.60
N VAL A 42 -2.65 7.16 7.69
CA VAL A 42 -3.24 5.82 7.58
C VAL A 42 -2.41 4.84 6.75
N GLY A 43 -1.20 5.23 6.31
CA GLY A 43 -0.32 4.37 5.52
C GLY A 43 -0.88 3.98 4.15
N TYR A 44 -1.78 4.78 3.56
CA TYR A 44 -2.48 4.45 2.31
C TYR A 44 -1.53 4.03 1.18
N HIS A 45 -0.36 4.65 1.11
CA HIS A 45 0.64 4.37 0.06
C HIS A 45 1.27 2.97 0.15
N GLN A 46 1.12 2.25 1.28
CA GLN A 46 1.63 0.88 1.41
C GLN A 46 0.93 -0.09 0.47
N ARG A 47 -0.39 0.09 0.26
CA ARG A 47 -1.16 -0.78 -0.67
C ARG A 47 -0.64 -0.67 -2.09
N ARG A 48 -0.42 0.55 -2.59
CA ARG A 48 0.15 0.77 -3.94
C ARG A 48 1.51 0.10 -4.07
N LYS A 49 2.37 0.20 -3.04
CA LYS A 49 3.69 -0.45 -3.05
C LYS A 49 3.56 -1.98 -3.11
N ALA A 50 2.63 -2.56 -2.34
CA ALA A 50 2.37 -3.99 -2.36
C ALA A 50 1.84 -4.46 -3.73
N GLU A 51 0.88 -3.74 -4.32
CA GLU A 51 0.33 -4.04 -5.65
C GLU A 51 1.42 -4.00 -6.74
N VAL A 52 2.28 -2.98 -6.73
CA VAL A 52 3.41 -2.87 -7.67
C VAL A 52 4.42 -3.99 -7.45
N ASN A 53 4.76 -4.32 -6.20
CA ASN A 53 5.68 -5.41 -5.91
C ASN A 53 5.13 -6.75 -6.40
N MET A 54 3.83 -6.98 -6.22
CA MET A 54 3.19 -8.22 -6.65
C MET A 54 3.06 -8.31 -8.18
N PHE A 55 2.84 -7.19 -8.86
CA PHE A 55 2.93 -7.11 -10.32
C PHE A 55 4.35 -7.49 -10.80
N ARG A 56 5.39 -6.86 -10.23
CA ARG A 56 6.79 -7.14 -10.56
C ARG A 56 7.16 -8.60 -10.32
N ASP A 57 6.71 -9.18 -9.21
CA ASP A 57 6.93 -10.59 -8.88
C ASP A 57 6.35 -11.51 -9.95
N LYS A 58 5.06 -11.31 -10.29
CA LYS A 58 4.38 -12.11 -11.32
C LYS A 58 5.01 -11.97 -12.70
N THR A 59 5.40 -10.75 -13.07
CA THR A 59 6.07 -10.52 -14.37
C THR A 59 7.47 -11.10 -14.39
N GLY A 60 8.21 -11.08 -13.28
CA GLY A 60 9.60 -11.53 -13.21
C GLY A 60 9.78 -13.05 -13.04
N PHE A 61 8.93 -13.69 -12.22
CA PHE A 61 9.09 -15.11 -11.85
C PHE A 61 7.95 -16.00 -12.33
N GLY A 62 6.86 -15.40 -12.80
CA GLY A 62 5.66 -16.06 -13.30
C GLY A 62 4.47 -15.96 -12.35
N GLU A 63 3.30 -16.34 -12.84
CA GLU A 63 2.04 -16.13 -12.12
C GLU A 63 1.78 -17.10 -10.96
N ARG A 64 2.54 -18.21 -10.89
CA ARG A 64 2.30 -19.32 -9.96
C ARG A 64 3.55 -19.65 -9.15
N ILE A 65 3.34 -19.95 -7.87
CA ILE A 65 4.36 -20.51 -6.99
C ILE A 65 4.55 -21.99 -7.36
N ARG A 66 5.79 -22.40 -7.65
CA ARG A 66 6.14 -23.75 -8.13
C ARG A 66 6.26 -24.75 -6.99
N GLY A 67 6.60 -24.30 -5.79
CA GLY A 67 6.70 -25.12 -4.59
C GLY A 67 5.40 -25.84 -4.26
N ARG A 68 5.46 -27.18 -4.16
CA ARG A 68 4.29 -28.00 -3.78
C ARG A 68 4.07 -28.08 -2.27
N LYS A 69 5.12 -27.91 -1.48
CA LYS A 69 5.08 -27.88 -0.01
C LYS A 69 5.11 -26.45 0.49
N LEU A 70 4.36 -26.13 1.54
CA LEU A 70 4.25 -24.78 2.09
C LEU A 70 5.62 -24.21 2.53
N VAL A 71 6.52 -25.05 3.04
CA VAL A 71 7.92 -24.65 3.35
C VAL A 71 8.62 -24.15 2.09
N ASN A 72 8.53 -24.89 0.98
CA ASN A 72 9.15 -24.51 -0.28
C ASN A 72 8.50 -23.25 -0.87
N GLN A 73 7.19 -23.08 -0.73
CA GLN A 73 6.48 -21.87 -1.17
C GLN A 73 6.97 -20.62 -0.43
N ARG A 74 7.16 -20.72 0.90
CA ARG A 74 7.72 -19.62 1.70
C ARG A 74 9.14 -19.27 1.25
N THR A 75 9.97 -20.28 1.02
CA THR A 75 11.34 -20.08 0.53
C THR A 75 11.36 -19.43 -0.85
N GLU A 76 10.52 -19.91 -1.78
CA GLU A 76 10.39 -19.36 -3.13
C GLU A 76 9.98 -17.88 -3.10
N VAL A 77 8.90 -17.53 -2.41
CA VAL A 77 8.44 -16.14 -2.29
C VAL A 77 9.50 -15.26 -1.59
N GLY A 78 10.18 -15.80 -0.58
CA GLY A 78 11.27 -15.09 0.10
C GLY A 78 12.47 -14.82 -0.81
N LEU A 79 12.84 -15.78 -1.66
CA LEU A 79 13.91 -15.62 -2.65
C LEU A 79 13.52 -14.62 -3.74
N ASN A 80 12.30 -14.72 -4.28
CA ASN A 80 11.81 -13.78 -5.29
C ASN A 80 11.84 -12.34 -4.76
N GLY A 81 11.38 -12.12 -3.53
CA GLY A 81 11.44 -10.79 -2.88
C GLY A 81 12.87 -10.24 -2.76
N LYS A 82 13.86 -11.10 -2.42
CA LYS A 82 15.27 -10.70 -2.39
C LYS A 82 15.80 -10.35 -3.78
N LEU A 83 15.49 -11.18 -4.78
CA LEU A 83 15.91 -10.95 -6.16
C LEU A 83 15.31 -9.66 -6.74
N LEU A 84 14.03 -9.34 -6.45
CA LEU A 84 13.42 -8.06 -6.85
C LEU A 84 14.13 -6.84 -6.27
N ASN A 85 14.65 -6.96 -5.04
CA ASN A 85 15.44 -5.89 -4.42
C ASN A 85 16.81 -5.77 -5.11
N CYS A 86 17.48 -6.89 -5.41
CA CYS A 86 18.73 -6.88 -6.17
C CYS A 86 18.56 -6.25 -7.56
N PHE A 87 17.47 -6.54 -8.27
CA PHE A 87 17.19 -5.93 -9.58
C PHE A 87 16.91 -4.43 -9.50
N ALA A 88 16.36 -3.95 -8.37
CA ALA A 88 16.08 -2.54 -8.17
C ALA A 88 17.33 -1.72 -7.84
N GLN A 89 18.31 -2.31 -7.15
CA GLN A 89 19.54 -1.63 -6.73
C GLN A 89 20.30 -0.90 -7.84
N PRO A 90 20.61 -1.52 -9.01
CA PRO A 90 21.37 -0.85 -10.06
C PRO A 90 20.61 0.29 -10.75
N GLY A 91 19.27 0.29 -10.70
CA GLY A 91 18.44 1.34 -11.31
C GLY A 91 18.09 2.50 -10.36
N LEU A 92 18.54 2.46 -9.11
CA LEU A 92 18.28 3.52 -8.13
C LEU A 92 19.33 4.64 -8.25
N PRO A 93 18.91 5.91 -8.32
CA PRO A 93 19.85 7.03 -8.33
C PRO A 93 20.59 7.10 -6.98
N GLN A 94 21.90 7.34 -7.02
CA GLN A 94 22.69 7.62 -5.82
C GLN A 94 22.49 9.08 -5.42
N SER A 95 21.73 9.31 -4.34
CA SER A 95 21.59 10.62 -3.72
C SER A 95 22.53 10.76 -2.53
N HIS A 96 23.15 11.92 -2.38
CA HIS A 96 23.93 12.29 -1.21
C HIS A 96 23.39 13.61 -0.64
N LEU A 97 23.46 13.75 0.68
CA LEU A 97 23.11 14.99 1.36
C LEU A 97 24.21 16.01 1.08
N ILE A 98 23.85 17.15 0.49
CA ILE A 98 24.74 18.30 0.38
C ILE A 98 24.56 19.10 1.66
N VAL A 99 25.55 19.05 2.55
CA VAL A 99 25.58 19.91 3.74
C VAL A 99 26.16 21.27 3.31
N PRO A 100 25.43 22.38 3.49
CA PRO A 100 25.96 23.70 3.17
C PRO A 100 27.15 24.05 4.10
N LYS A 101 28.14 24.72 3.52
CA LYS A 101 29.33 25.25 4.23
C LYS A 101 28.96 26.41 5.14
#